data_AF-A0A375CRS7-F1
#
_entry.id   AF-A0A375CRS7-F1
#
_cell.length_a   1.000
_cell.length_b   1.000
_cell.length_c   1.000
_cell.angle_alpha   90.00
_cell.angle_beta   90.00
_cell.angle_gamma   90.00
#
_symmetry.space_group_name_H-M   'P 1'
#
loop_
_entity.id
_entity.type
_entity.pdbx_description
1 polymer ?
#
loop_
_entity_poly.entity_id
_entity_poly.type
_entity_poly.pdbx_seq_one_letter_code
_entity_poly.pdbx_strand_id
1 'polypeptide(L)'
;MSSQKFSAAQREAIYKAHNGKCVYTRQLLDLASFHIDHVVPEELADDQTALEEVKRKLNLDEKFDLFGYANLLLATPGANMQKGSRVFNPDDCRFYLGIAEAKKPDVLGHLRVIAS
;
A
#
# COMPACT_ATOMS: atom_id res chain seq x y z
N MET A 1 -12.69 -1.42 -3.86
CA MET A 1 -11.89 -2.67 -3.89
C MET A 1 -10.80 -2.44 -4.90
N SER A 2 -9.56 -2.80 -4.61
CA SER A 2 -8.43 -2.57 -5.54
C SER A 2 -8.67 -3.29 -6.87
N SER A 3 -8.48 -2.53 -7.95
CA SER A 3 -8.42 -2.94 -9.34
C SER A 3 -7.06 -3.55 -9.68
N GLN A 4 -5.98 -3.11 -9.01
CA GLN A 4 -4.65 -3.71 -9.13
C GLN A 4 -4.71 -5.21 -8.74
N LYS A 5 -4.22 -6.06 -9.65
CA LYS A 5 -4.11 -7.50 -9.41
C LYS A 5 -2.72 -7.84 -8.88
N PHE A 6 -2.69 -8.67 -7.84
CA PHE A 6 -1.47 -9.19 -7.25
C PHE A 6 -1.41 -10.71 -7.42
N SER A 7 -0.27 -11.22 -7.87
CA SER A 7 0.01 -12.64 -7.90
C SER A 7 0.12 -13.22 -6.49
N ALA A 8 0.05 -14.55 -6.36
CA ALA A 8 0.26 -15.23 -5.08
C ALA A 8 1.62 -14.88 -4.46
N ALA A 9 2.68 -14.84 -5.27
CA ALA A 9 4.02 -14.47 -4.84
C ALA A 9 4.09 -13.02 -4.33
N GLN A 10 3.43 -12.08 -5.02
CA GLN A 10 3.35 -10.68 -4.57
C GLN A 10 2.61 -10.54 -3.26
N ARG A 11 1.47 -11.23 -3.11
CA ARG A 11 0.71 -11.25 -1.86
C ARG A 11 1.55 -11.80 -0.71
N GLU A 12 2.22 -12.93 -0.91
CA GLU A 12 3.08 -13.52 0.11
C GLU A 12 4.27 -12.62 0.49
N ALA A 13 4.91 -11.98 -0.49
CA ALA A 13 6.00 -11.05 -0.22
C ALA A 13 5.57 -9.82 0.57
N ILE A 14 4.42 -9.21 0.22
CA ILE A 14 3.84 -8.08 0.96
C ILE A 14 3.49 -8.49 2.38
N TYR A 15 2.89 -9.67 2.54
CA TYR A 15 2.56 -10.24 3.86
C TYR A 15 3.80 -10.41 4.74
N LYS A 16 4.86 -11.05 4.21
CA LYS A 16 6.12 -11.26 4.94
C LYS A 16 6.80 -9.95 5.32
N ALA A 17 6.89 -8.98 4.40
CA ALA A 17 7.49 -7.67 4.67
C ALA A 17 6.80 -6.92 5.81
N HIS A 18 5.47 -7.07 5.92
CA HIS A 18 4.66 -6.48 6.99
C HIS A 18 4.52 -7.37 8.23
N ASN A 19 5.24 -8.49 8.31
CA ASN A 19 5.18 -9.47 9.39
C ASN A 19 3.75 -10.00 9.66
N GLY A 20 2.92 -10.08 8.61
CA GLY A 20 1.52 -10.50 8.73
C GLY A 20 0.66 -9.62 9.63
N LYS A 21 1.04 -8.36 9.87
CA LYS A 21 0.32 -7.44 10.75
C LYS A 21 -0.35 -6.33 9.97
N CYS A 22 -1.63 -6.11 10.25
CA CYS A 22 -2.35 -4.93 9.79
C CYS A 22 -1.60 -3.67 10.23
N VAL A 23 -1.35 -2.75 9.31
CA VAL A 23 -0.63 -1.51 9.62
C VAL A 23 -1.48 -0.57 10.47
N TYR A 24 -2.79 -0.58 10.26
CA TYR A 24 -3.74 0.28 10.98
C TYR A 24 -4.09 -0.24 12.38
N THR A 25 -4.38 -1.53 12.51
CA THR A 25 -4.93 -2.12 13.75
C THR A 25 -3.94 -2.97 14.52
N ARG A 26 -2.79 -3.29 13.92
CA ARG A 26 -1.74 -4.19 14.47
C ARG A 26 -2.18 -5.64 14.68
N GLN A 27 -3.40 -6.00 14.28
CA GLN A 27 -3.91 -7.37 14.31
C GLN A 27 -3.06 -8.27 13.41
N LEU A 28 -2.83 -9.50 13.87
CA LEU A 28 -2.27 -10.56 13.03
C LEU A 28 -3.32 -10.96 11.98
N LEU A 29 -2.86 -11.17 10.76
CA LEU A 29 -3.68 -11.53 9.62
C LEU A 29 -3.26 -12.90 9.12
N ASP A 30 -4.21 -13.61 8.52
CA ASP A 30 -3.92 -14.82 7.76
C ASP A 30 -3.56 -14.46 6.32
N LEU A 31 -2.66 -15.25 5.71
CA LEU A 31 -2.21 -15.03 4.34
C LEU A 31 -3.38 -15.09 3.31
N ALA A 32 -4.43 -15.84 3.61
CA ALA A 32 -5.59 -16.01 2.73
C ALA A 32 -6.59 -14.85 2.80
N SER A 33 -6.60 -14.02 3.85
CA SER A 33 -7.73 -13.12 4.15
C SER A 33 -7.39 -11.64 4.32
N PHE A 34 -6.14 -11.22 4.10
CA PHE A 34 -5.76 -9.80 4.17
C PHE A 34 -6.10 -9.03 2.90
N HIS A 35 -6.22 -7.71 3.03
CA HIS A 35 -6.29 -6.79 1.89
C HIS A 35 -4.97 -6.03 1.74
N ILE A 36 -4.68 -5.65 0.50
CA ILE A 36 -3.60 -4.73 0.18
C ILE A 36 -4.25 -3.37 -0.01
N ASP A 37 -3.86 -2.40 0.80
CA ASP A 37 -4.39 -1.04 0.76
C ASP A 37 -3.40 -0.11 0.07
N HIS A 38 -3.91 0.78 -0.78
CA HIS A 38 -3.17 1.89 -1.34
C HIS A 38 -3.31 3.11 -0.44
N VAL A 39 -2.20 3.62 0.11
CA VAL A 39 -2.24 4.81 0.98
C VAL A 39 -2.79 6.01 0.19
N VAL A 40 -2.20 6.28 -0.97
CA VAL A 40 -2.76 7.14 -2.01
C VAL A 40 -3.65 6.27 -2.90
N PRO A 41 -4.98 6.49 -2.94
CA PRO A 41 -5.92 5.61 -3.64
C PRO A 41 -5.61 5.46 -5.13
N GLU A 42 -5.68 4.24 -5.65
CA GLU A 42 -5.47 3.92 -7.06
C GLU A 42 -6.51 4.56 -7.99
N GLU A 43 -7.70 4.92 -7.47
CA GLU A 43 -8.74 5.62 -8.22
C GLU A 43 -8.28 6.99 -8.75
N LEU A 44 -7.22 7.56 -8.16
CA LEU A 44 -6.61 8.79 -8.66
C LEU A 44 -5.87 8.59 -10.00
N ALA A 45 -5.64 7.35 -10.44
CA ALA A 45 -5.08 7.07 -11.76
C ALA A 45 -5.98 7.57 -12.90
N ASP A 46 -7.29 7.64 -12.66
CA ASP A 46 -8.28 8.10 -13.65
C ASP A 46 -8.42 9.64 -13.68
N ASP A 47 -7.84 10.35 -12.71
CA ASP A 47 -7.83 11.81 -12.63
C ASP A 47 -6.43 12.35 -12.32
N GLN A 48 -5.68 12.59 -13.39
CA GLN A 48 -4.31 13.10 -13.31
C GLN A 48 -4.23 14.45 -12.57
N THR A 49 -5.25 15.30 -12.66
CA THR A 49 -5.24 16.62 -12.00
C THR A 49 -5.34 16.43 -10.49
N ALA A 50 -6.26 15.57 -10.03
CA ALA A 50 -6.38 15.23 -8.63
C ALA A 50 -5.13 14.51 -8.08
N LEU A 51 -4.53 13.62 -8.86
CA LEU A 51 -3.29 12.94 -8.49
C LEU A 51 -2.13 13.92 -8.29
N GLU A 52 -1.92 14.86 -9.21
CA GLU A 52 -0.86 15.87 -9.08
C GLU A 52 -1.12 16.82 -7.90
N GLU A 53 -2.38 17.17 -7.62
CA GLU A 53 -2.71 17.94 -6.42
C GLU A 53 -2.34 17.18 -5.14
N VAL A 54 -2.66 15.89 -5.06
CA VAL A 54 -2.32 15.04 -3.92
C VAL A 54 -0.79 14.90 -3.78
N LYS A 55 -0.07 14.63 -4.87
CA LYS A 55 1.41 14.57 -4.87
C LYS A 55 2.02 15.86 -4.33
N ARG A 56 1.52 17.02 -4.79
CA ARG A 56 1.98 18.34 -4.29
C ARG A 56 1.68 18.53 -2.81
N LYS A 57 0.46 18.22 -2.34
CA LYS A 57 0.07 18.36 -0.92
C LYS A 57 0.89 17.47 0.01
N LEU A 58 1.26 16.29 -0.49
CA LEU A 58 2.04 15.29 0.25
C LEU A 58 3.56 15.47 0.08
N ASN A 59 4.00 16.37 -0.81
CA ASN A 59 5.40 16.56 -1.20
C ASN A 59 6.05 15.27 -1.69
N LEU A 60 5.34 14.53 -2.56
CA LEU A 60 5.84 13.28 -3.15
C LEU A 60 6.77 13.56 -4.33
N ASP A 61 7.73 12.66 -4.53
CA ASP A 61 8.62 12.67 -5.68
C ASP A 61 7.82 12.59 -7.00
N GLU A 62 8.33 13.22 -8.05
CA GLU A 62 7.74 13.13 -9.39
C GLU A 62 7.65 11.68 -9.89
N LYS A 63 8.58 10.82 -9.45
CA LYS A 63 8.66 9.39 -9.74
C LYS A 63 7.81 8.53 -8.80
N PHE A 64 6.94 9.13 -7.98
CA PHE A 64 6.01 8.37 -7.14
C PHE A 64 5.16 7.45 -8.01
N ASP A 65 5.31 6.15 -7.79
CA ASP A 65 4.55 5.11 -8.47
C ASP A 65 3.31 4.75 -7.64
N LEU A 66 2.14 5.16 -8.13
CA LEU A 66 0.85 4.92 -7.49
C LEU A 66 0.57 3.43 -7.26
N PHE A 67 1.08 2.56 -8.13
CA PHE A 67 0.91 1.10 -8.05
C PHE A 67 2.13 0.39 -7.46
N GLY A 68 3.15 1.17 -7.06
CA GLY A 68 4.41 0.66 -6.53
C GLY A 68 4.32 0.27 -5.06
N TYR A 69 5.20 -0.62 -4.61
CA TYR A 69 5.22 -1.12 -3.23
C TYR A 69 5.41 -0.02 -2.16
N ALA A 70 5.91 1.15 -2.55
CA ALA A 70 6.01 2.35 -1.70
C ALA A 70 4.66 2.96 -1.31
N ASN A 71 3.56 2.48 -1.90
CA ASN A 71 2.20 2.93 -1.63
C ASN A 71 1.31 1.83 -1.04
N LEU A 72 1.85 0.62 -0.83
CA LEU A 72 1.05 -0.57 -0.50
C LEU A 72 1.26 -1.01 0.94
N LEU A 73 0.17 -1.16 1.68
CA LEU A 73 0.17 -1.64 3.06
C LEU A 73 -0.65 -2.92 3.22
N LEU A 74 -0.29 -3.71 4.23
CA LEU A 74 -1.11 -4.83 4.70
C LEU A 74 -2.25 -4.31 5.60
N ALA A 75 -3.50 -4.59 5.25
CA ALA A 75 -4.67 -4.13 5.98
C ALA A 75 -5.68 -5.25 6.24
N THR A 76 -6.46 -5.11 7.31
CA THR A 76 -7.66 -5.93 7.49
C THR A 76 -8.70 -5.52 6.45
N PRO A 77 -9.60 -6.43 6.02
CA PRO A 77 -10.70 -6.07 5.13
C PRO A 77 -11.55 -4.91 5.66
N GLY A 78 -11.83 -4.90 6.97
CA GLY A 78 -12.61 -3.85 7.63
C GLY A 78 -11.93 -2.49 7.62
N ALA A 79 -10.62 -2.42 7.95
CA ALA A 79 -9.89 -1.15 7.94
C ALA A 79 -9.75 -0.59 6.50
N ASN A 80 -9.46 -1.46 5.53
CA ASN A 80 -9.39 -1.10 4.12
C ASN A 80 -10.73 -0.57 3.61
N MET A 81 -11.84 -1.22 3.97
CA MET A 81 -13.19 -0.79 3.60
C MET A 81 -13.58 0.54 4.27
N GLN A 82 -13.23 0.71 5.55
CA GLN A 82 -13.49 1.94 6.29
C GLN A 82 -12.72 3.14 5.72
N LYS A 83 -11.49 2.93 5.25
CA LYS A 83 -10.72 3.96 4.54
C LYS A 83 -11.35 4.28 3.19
N GLY A 84 -11.66 3.26 2.39
CA GLY A 84 -12.14 3.44 1.02
C GLY A 84 -11.19 4.28 0.16
N SER A 85 -11.75 5.14 -0.70
CA SER A 85 -10.99 6.07 -1.54
C SER A 85 -10.58 7.36 -0.81
N ARG A 86 -10.74 7.43 0.52
CA ARG A 86 -10.35 8.61 1.29
C ARG A 86 -8.82 8.75 1.29
N VAL A 87 -8.35 9.89 0.78
CA VAL A 87 -7.00 10.38 1.06
C VAL A 87 -6.98 10.91 2.49
N PHE A 88 -6.06 10.41 3.33
CA PHE A 88 -5.93 10.92 4.70
C PHE A 88 -5.48 12.39 4.71
N ASN A 89 -5.50 13.02 5.88
CA ASN A 89 -4.80 14.30 6.02
C ASN A 89 -3.30 14.12 5.71
N PRO A 90 -2.59 15.20 5.34
CA PRO A 90 -1.22 15.08 4.86
C PRO A 90 -0.23 14.41 5.83
N ASP A 91 -0.38 14.63 7.13
CA ASP A 91 0.52 14.05 8.14
C ASP A 91 0.34 12.53 8.25
N ASP A 92 -0.90 12.07 8.35
CA ASP A 92 -1.22 10.64 8.38
C ASP A 92 -0.80 9.94 7.08
N CYS A 93 -1.08 10.55 5.92
CA CYS A 93 -0.64 10.02 4.63
C CYS A 93 0.88 9.87 4.58
N ARG A 94 1.64 10.89 4.97
CA ARG A 94 3.11 10.83 4.99
C ARG A 94 3.62 9.76 5.95
N PHE A 95 3.00 9.61 7.12
CA PHE A 95 3.37 8.56 8.06
C PHE A 95 3.19 7.16 7.45
N TYR A 96 2.03 6.88 6.86
CA TYR A 96 1.74 5.58 6.25
C TYR A 96 2.57 5.31 4.98
N LEU A 97 2.84 6.33 4.17
CA LEU A 97 3.77 6.23 3.04
C LEU A 97 5.20 5.95 3.51
N GLY A 98 5.65 6.55 4.61
CA GLY A 98 6.95 6.25 5.21
C GLY A 98 7.07 4.79 5.64
N ILE A 99 5.99 4.20 6.16
CA ILE A 99 5.94 2.76 6.48
C ILE A 99 6.04 1.92 5.20
N ALA A 100 5.25 2.22 4.17
CA ALA A 100 5.27 1.48 2.91
C ALA A 100 6.65 1.54 2.22
N GLU A 101 7.26 2.74 2.15
CA GLU A 101 8.62 2.92 1.60
C GLU A 101 9.66 2.11 2.38
N ALA A 102 9.60 2.12 3.73
CA ALA A 102 10.50 1.31 4.55
C ALA A 102 10.33 -0.20 4.34
N LYS A 103 9.17 -0.67 3.86
CA LYS A 103 8.87 -2.08 3.57
C LYS A 103 9.18 -2.52 2.16
N LYS A 104 9.27 -1.59 1.22
CA LYS A 104 9.57 -1.89 -0.19
C LYS A 104 10.82 -2.76 -0.39
N PRO A 105 11.98 -2.53 0.27
CA PRO A 105 13.14 -3.41 0.13
C PRO A 105 12.87 -4.85 0.55
N ASP A 106 12.14 -5.05 1.66
CA ASP A 106 11.76 -6.38 2.17
C ASP A 106 10.83 -7.09 1.19
N VAL A 107 9.84 -6.39 0.63
CA VAL A 107 8.92 -6.95 -0.38
C VAL A 107 9.71 -7.45 -1.59
N LEU A 108 10.62 -6.64 -2.12
CA LEU A 108 11.45 -7.00 -3.26
C LEU A 108 12.40 -8.15 -2.93
N GLY A 109 12.95 -8.19 -1.72
CA GLY A 109 13.77 -9.29 -1.22
C GLY A 109 13.01 -10.61 -1.18
N HIS A 110 11.82 -10.61 -0.58
CA HIS A 110 10.97 -11.81 -0.50
C HIS A 110 10.51 -12.28 -1.89
N LEU A 111 10.14 -11.36 -2.79
CA LEU A 111 9.75 -11.71 -4.16
C LEU A 111 10.85 -12.45 -4.91
N ARG A 112 12.10 -11.99 -4.79
CA ARG A 112 13.25 -12.66 -5.44
C ARG A 112 13.44 -14.09 -4.94
N VAL A 113 13.22 -14.33 -3.65
CA VAL A 113 13.34 -15.66 -3.03
C VAL A 113 12.18 -16.58 -3.39
N ILE A 114 10.96 -16.05 -3.53
CA ILE A 114 9.78 -16.86 -3.88
C ILE A 114 9.79 -17.23 -5.37
N ALA A 115 10.36 -16.37 -6.21
CA ALA A 115 10.41 -16.56 -7.67
C ALA A 115 11.61 -17.38 -8.17
N SER A 116 12.54 -17.75 -7.28
CA SER A 116 13.69 -18.63 -7.59
C SER A 116 13.32 -20.10 -7.40
#